data_AF-A0A7L5AUP4-F1
#
_entry.id   AF-A0A7L5AUP4-F1
#
_cell.length_a   1.000
_cell.length_b   1.000
_cell.length_c   1.000
_cell.angle_alpha   90.00
_cell.angle_beta   90.00
_cell.angle_gamma   90.00
#
_symmetry.space_group_name_H-M   'P 1'
#
loop_
_entity.id
_entity.type
_entity.pdbx_description
1 polymer ?
#
loop_
_entity_poly.entity_id
_entity_poly.type
_entity_poly.pdbx_seq_one_letter_code
_entity_poly.pdbx_strand_id
1 'polypeptide(L)'
;MRALLRRATEAGMALAVPAGVVAQAWRGGPRQARVARLLGDPAVQVIPLDDVTARAVGLLCRRSGHPDIVDVHVALHAHEHGHAVVTSDPGDLRAVTPTLRLIAV
;
A
#
# COMPACT_ATOMS: atom_id res chain seq x y z
N MET A 1 -2.85 -11.33 -7.24
CA MET A 1 -1.88 -10.75 -6.28
C MET A 1 -0.58 -11.54 -6.10
N ARG A 2 -0.56 -12.71 -5.42
CA ARG A 2 0.68 -13.40 -5.00
C ARG A 2 1.69 -13.69 -6.12
N ALA A 3 1.23 -14.20 -7.26
CA ALA A 3 2.09 -14.48 -8.40
C ALA A 3 2.71 -13.21 -9.00
N LEU A 4 1.97 -12.10 -8.98
CA LEU A 4 2.46 -10.80 -9.47
C LEU A 4 3.55 -10.25 -8.55
N LEU A 5 3.32 -10.24 -7.24
CA LEU A 5 4.32 -9.77 -6.26
C LEU A 5 5.59 -10.61 -6.33
N ARG A 6 5.46 -11.94 -6.44
CA ARG A 6 6.62 -12.82 -6.62
C ARG A 6 7.40 -12.50 -7.91
N ARG A 7 6.71 -12.29 -9.03
CA ARG A 7 7.39 -11.90 -10.29
C ARG A 7 8.07 -10.54 -10.19
N ALA A 8 7.47 -9.59 -9.45
CA ALA A 8 8.08 -8.29 -9.22
C ALA A 8 9.37 -8.41 -8.39
N THR A 9 9.35 -9.19 -7.30
CA THR A 9 10.56 -9.43 -6.49
C THR A 9 11.61 -10.23 -7.25
N GLU A 10 11.23 -11.27 -8.01
CA GLU A 10 12.13 -12.04 -8.88
C GLU A 10 12.77 -11.18 -9.98
N ALA A 11 12.08 -10.12 -10.44
CA ALA A 11 12.59 -9.14 -11.39
C ALA A 11 13.41 -8.00 -10.73
N GLY A 12 13.61 -8.04 -9.41
CA GLY A 12 14.34 -6.99 -8.67
C GLY A 12 13.60 -5.65 -8.60
N MET A 13 12.28 -5.64 -8.83
CA MET A 13 11.49 -4.41 -8.70
C MET A 13 11.33 -4.04 -7.24
N ALA A 14 11.64 -2.79 -6.90
CA ALA A 14 11.41 -2.25 -5.57
C ALA A 14 9.90 -2.23 -5.27
N LEU A 15 9.54 -2.69 -4.08
CA LEU A 15 8.17 -2.72 -3.59
C LEU A 15 8.06 -1.90 -2.30
N ALA A 16 7.10 -0.99 -2.26
CA ALA A 16 6.78 -0.21 -1.07
C ALA A 16 5.52 -0.78 -0.40
N VAL A 17 5.58 -1.03 0.90
CA VAL A 17 4.46 -1.53 1.71
C VAL A 17 4.24 -0.61 2.90
N PRO A 18 3.20 0.24 2.88
CA PRO A 18 2.86 1.07 4.03
C PRO A 18 2.65 0.24 5.31
N ALA A 19 3.17 0.72 6.44
CA ALA A 19 3.12 0.01 7.72
C ALA A 19 1.69 -0.35 8.16
N GLY A 20 0.70 0.46 7.80
CA GLY A 20 -0.72 0.17 8.02
C GLY A 20 -1.21 -1.10 7.30
N VAL A 21 -0.68 -1.39 6.11
CA VAL A 21 -0.97 -2.63 5.36
C VAL A 21 -0.39 -3.84 6.09
N VAL A 22 0.82 -3.70 6.66
CA VAL A 22 1.42 -4.73 7.50
C VAL A 22 0.55 -5.00 8.73
N ALA A 23 0.10 -3.95 9.43
CA ALA A 23 -0.78 -4.06 10.58
C ALA A 23 -2.11 -4.76 10.24
N GLN A 24 -2.76 -4.39 9.14
CA GLN A 24 -4.00 -5.05 8.68
C GLN A 24 -3.76 -6.54 8.36
N ALA A 25 -2.64 -6.88 7.72
CA ALA A 25 -2.28 -8.27 7.46
C ALA A 25 -2.05 -9.07 8.75
N TRP A 26 -1.48 -8.44 9.78
CA TRP A 26 -1.27 -9.05 11.09
C TRP A 26 -2.54 -9.18 11.92
N ARG A 27 -3.57 -8.38 11.67
CA ARG A 27 -4.87 -8.52 12.34
C ARG A 27 -5.60 -9.83 11.99
N GLY A 28 -5.34 -10.41 10.81
CA GLY A 28 -6.25 -11.38 10.15
C GLY A 28 -5.77 -12.82 9.96
N GLY A 29 -4.80 -13.33 10.72
CA GLY A 29 -4.42 -14.76 10.69
C GLY A 29 -3.60 -15.17 9.44
N PRO A 30 -3.92 -16.26 8.69
CA PRO A 30 -3.02 -16.97 7.74
C PRO A 30 -2.32 -16.14 6.65
N ARG A 31 -2.70 -14.88 6.45
CA ARG A 31 -2.00 -13.92 5.57
C ARG A 31 -0.67 -13.46 6.17
N GLN A 32 -0.49 -13.49 7.49
CA GLN A 32 0.74 -13.12 8.20
C GLN A 32 1.99 -13.79 7.64
N ALA A 33 2.00 -15.13 7.53
CA ALA A 33 3.17 -15.86 7.05
C ALA A 33 3.56 -15.48 5.61
N ARG A 34 2.56 -15.16 4.75
CA ARG A 34 2.81 -14.73 3.38
C ARG A 34 3.35 -13.32 3.30
N VAL A 35 2.80 -12.40 4.10
CA VAL A 35 3.31 -11.02 4.17
C VAL A 35 4.68 -11.00 4.82
N ALA A 36 4.93 -11.77 5.88
CA ALA A 36 6.25 -11.92 6.50
C ALA A 36 7.32 -12.37 5.50
N ARG A 37 7.00 -13.36 4.65
CA ARG A 37 7.92 -13.80 3.59
C ARG A 37 8.21 -12.70 2.57
N LEU A 38 7.20 -11.92 2.18
CA LEU A 38 7.38 -10.80 1.26
C LEU A 38 8.28 -9.73 1.90
N LEU A 39 8.01 -9.35 3.15
CA LEU A 39 8.76 -8.33 3.88
C LEU A 39 10.22 -8.72 4.16
N GLY A 40 10.57 -10.01 4.08
CA GLY A 40 11.95 -10.47 4.20
C GLY A 40 12.77 -10.33 2.92
N ASP A 41 12.15 -9.95 1.80
CA ASP A 41 12.86 -9.72 0.54
C ASP A 41 13.55 -8.33 0.56
N PRO A 42 14.85 -8.23 0.19
CA PRO A 42 15.58 -6.96 0.25
C PRO A 42 15.04 -5.89 -0.71
N ALA A 43 14.25 -6.27 -1.73
CA ALA A 43 13.60 -5.31 -2.61
C ALA A 43 12.33 -4.69 -1.99
N VAL A 44 11.89 -5.16 -0.82
CA VAL A 44 10.66 -4.71 -0.16
C VAL A 44 10.98 -3.75 0.98
N GLN A 45 10.44 -2.54 0.90
CA GLN A 45 10.56 -1.52 1.93
C GLN A 45 9.23 -1.32 2.65
N VAL A 46 9.25 -1.38 3.99
CA VAL A 46 8.10 -0.94 4.81
C VAL A 46 8.15 0.57 4.95
N ILE A 47 7.06 1.24 4.55
CA ILE A 47 6.96 2.71 4.62
C ILE A 47 6.33 3.10 5.96
N PRO A 48 7.03 3.86 6.82
CA PRO A 48 6.52 4.26 8.12
C PRO A 48 5.36 5.25 7.98
N LEU A 49 4.47 5.26 8.98
CA LEU A 49 3.49 6.32 9.18
C LEU A 49 4.00 7.21 10.33
N ASP A 50 4.91 8.13 10.01
CA ASP A 50 5.48 9.10 10.97
C ASP A 50 4.55 10.32 11.18
N ASP A 51 4.93 11.27 12.04
CA ASP A 51 4.08 12.44 12.36
C ASP A 51 3.72 13.27 11.11
N VAL A 52 4.69 13.50 10.22
CA VAL A 52 4.48 14.28 9.01
C VAL A 52 3.52 13.56 8.06
N THR A 53 3.78 12.28 7.81
CA THR A 53 2.94 11.44 6.95
C THR A 53 1.54 11.28 7.54
N ALA A 54 1.42 11.11 8.86
CA ALA A 54 0.14 10.98 9.55
C ALA A 54 -0.74 12.22 9.39
N ARG A 55 -0.16 13.42 9.50
CA ARG A 55 -0.89 14.68 9.26
C ARG A 55 -1.34 14.78 7.81
N ALA A 56 -0.48 14.46 6.85
CA ALA A 56 -0.81 14.47 5.43
C ALA A 56 -1.95 13.49 5.09
N VAL A 57 -1.88 12.26 5.60
CA VAL A 57 -2.94 11.24 5.49
C VAL A 57 -4.24 11.76 6.07
N GLY A 58 -4.25 12.32 7.28
CA GLY A 58 -5.47 12.86 7.89
C GLY A 58 -6.12 13.99 7.07
N LEU A 59 -5.31 14.89 6.51
CA LEU A 59 -5.80 15.94 5.62
C LEU A 59 -6.39 15.35 4.33
N LEU A 60 -5.74 14.34 3.75
CA LEU A 60 -6.21 13.68 2.54
C LEU A 60 -7.48 12.86 2.79
N CYS A 61 -7.62 12.18 3.94
CA CYS A 61 -8.87 11.56 4.39
C CYS A 61 -10.00 12.59 4.42
N ARG A 62 -9.78 13.75 5.05
CA ARG A 62 -10.81 14.80 5.12
C ARG A 62 -11.19 15.35 3.74
N ARG A 63 -10.22 15.50 2.84
CA ARG A 63 -10.45 16.02 1.47
C ARG A 63 -11.17 15.03 0.58
N SER A 64 -10.81 13.75 0.66
CA SER A 64 -11.40 12.67 -0.15
C SER A 64 -12.72 12.14 0.43
N GLY A 65 -12.97 12.34 1.72
CA GLY A 65 -14.06 11.69 2.45
C GLY A 65 -13.79 10.21 2.74
N HIS A 66 -12.58 9.70 2.47
CA HIS A 66 -12.24 8.29 2.66
C HIS A 66 -11.93 7.99 4.14
N PRO A 67 -12.59 6.99 4.76
CA PRO A 67 -12.47 6.74 6.19
C PRO A 67 -11.26 5.88 6.57
N ASP A 68 -10.75 5.05 5.65
CA ASP A 68 -9.62 4.16 5.94
C ASP A 68 -8.29 4.89 5.71
N ILE A 69 -7.58 5.17 6.80
CA ILE A 69 -6.25 5.81 6.78
C ILE A 69 -5.19 4.94 6.09
N VAL A 70 -5.37 3.62 6.01
CA VAL A 70 -4.42 2.72 5.37
C VAL A 70 -4.50 2.87 3.86
N ASP A 71 -5.70 2.87 3.30
CA ASP A 71 -5.91 3.10 1.87
C ASP A 71 -5.44 4.50 1.46
N VAL A 72 -5.69 5.49 2.32
CA VAL A 72 -5.21 6.86 2.08
C VAL A 72 -3.68 6.95 2.14
N HIS A 73 -3.01 6.25 3.07
CA HIS A 73 -1.55 6.19 3.10
C HIS A 73 -0.98 5.50 1.87
N VAL A 74 -1.58 4.40 1.41
CA VAL A 74 -1.20 3.73 0.15
C VAL A 74 -1.32 4.68 -1.04
N ALA A 75 -2.46 5.36 -1.16
CA ALA A 75 -2.74 6.29 -2.23
C ALA A 75 -1.79 7.49 -2.22
N LEU A 76 -1.52 8.07 -1.04
CA LEU A 76 -0.60 9.19 -0.87
C LEU A 76 0.81 8.82 -1.30
N HIS A 77 1.36 7.74 -0.71
CA HIS A 77 2.74 7.32 -1.01
C HIS A 77 2.92 6.99 -2.49
N ALA A 78 1.97 6.27 -3.08
CA ALA A 78 2.04 5.92 -4.50
C ALA A 78 1.91 7.15 -5.41
N HIS A 79 1.08 8.13 -5.05
CA HIS A 79 0.95 9.37 -5.80
C HIS A 79 2.26 10.18 -5.76
N GLU A 80 2.84 10.38 -4.58
CA GLU A 80 4.06 11.17 -4.40
C GLU A 80 5.28 10.59 -5.12
N HIS A 81 5.38 9.26 -5.18
CA HIS A 81 6.52 8.56 -5.77
C HIS A 81 6.25 8.08 -7.20
N GLY A 82 5.06 8.32 -7.74
CA GLY A 82 4.65 7.78 -9.04
C GLY A 82 4.71 6.24 -9.06
N HIS A 83 4.30 5.57 -7.99
CA HIS A 83 4.20 4.10 -8.00
C HIS A 83 2.86 3.65 -8.61
N ALA A 84 2.86 2.46 -9.21
CA ALA A 84 1.62 1.75 -9.48
C ALA A 84 1.19 0.99 -8.22
N VAL A 85 -0.11 0.99 -7.89
CA VAL A 85 -0.64 0.23 -6.75
C VAL A 85 -1.30 -1.04 -7.26
N VAL A 86 -0.89 -2.17 -6.69
CA VAL A 86 -1.58 -3.45 -6.91
C VAL A 86 -2.67 -3.58 -5.86
N THR A 87 -3.92 -3.76 -6.28
CA THR A 87 -5.08 -3.86 -5.37
C THR A 87 -6.15 -4.81 -5.93
N SER A 88 -6.90 -5.47 -5.04
CA SER A 88 -8.13 -6.18 -5.43
C SER A 88 -9.35 -5.26 -5.45
N ASP A 89 -9.28 -4.11 -4.76
CA ASP A 89 -10.32 -3.09 -4.77
C ASP A 89 -9.77 -1.77 -5.30
N PRO A 90 -9.85 -1.54 -6.62
CA PRO A 90 -9.41 -0.28 -7.21
C PRO A 90 -10.44 0.84 -7.04
N GLY A 91 -11.66 0.56 -6.57
CA GLY A 91 -12.68 1.57 -6.33
C GLY A 91 -12.27 2.50 -5.18
N ASP A 92 -11.89 1.90 -4.06
CA ASP A 92 -11.48 2.60 -2.83
C ASP A 92 -10.31 3.55 -3.09
N LEU A 93 -9.27 3.07 -3.77
CA LEU A 93 -8.09 3.91 -4.07
C LEU A 93 -8.38 5.02 -5.08
N ARG A 94 -9.28 4.81 -6.04
CA ARG A 94 -9.71 5.87 -6.97
C ARG A 94 -10.52 6.95 -6.25
N ALA A 95 -11.28 6.59 -5.21
CA ALA A 95 -12.00 7.56 -4.39
C ALA A 95 -11.04 8.52 -3.65
N VAL A 96 -9.83 8.05 -3.30
CA VAL A 96 -8.78 8.90 -2.72
C VAL A 96 -8.09 9.75 -3.78
N THR A 97 -7.56 9.11 -4.83
CA THR A 97 -6.81 9.78 -5.90
C THR A 97 -7.18 9.17 -7.26
N PRO A 98 -8.06 9.82 -8.05
CA PRO A 98 -8.56 9.28 -9.32
C PRO A 98 -7.49 9.02 -10.39
N THR A 99 -6.35 9.69 -10.29
CA THR A 99 -5.22 9.60 -11.24
C THR A 99 -4.20 8.51 -10.90
N LEU A 100 -4.42 7.75 -9.82
CA LEU A 100 -3.52 6.65 -9.44
C LEU A 100 -3.41 5.61 -10.56
N ARG A 101 -2.18 5.17 -10.82
CA ARG A 101 -1.93 4.00 -11.65
C ARG A 101 -2.26 2.74 -10.85
N LEU A 102 -3.29 2.03 -11.25
CA LEU A 102 -3.77 0.84 -10.53
C LEU A 102 -3.58 -0.42 -11.39
N ILE A 103 -3.13 -1.49 -10.74
CA ILE A 103 -3.08 -2.84 -11.28
C ILE A 103 -4.10 -3.68 -10.49
N ALA A 104 -5.29 -3.85 -11.06
CA ALA A 104 -6.35 -4.65 -10.46
C ALA A 104 -6.05 -6.15 -10.60
N VAL A 105 -6.29 -6.94 -9.53
CA VAL A 105 -5.95 -8.39 -9.47
C VAL A 105 -6.98 -9.23 -8.73
#